data_AF-G1SZQ4-F1
#
_entry.id   AF-G1SZQ4-F1
#
_cell.length_a   1.000
_cell.length_b   1.000
_cell.length_c   1.000
_cell.angle_alpha   90.00
_cell.angle_beta   90.00
_cell.angle_gamma   90.00
#
_symmetry.space_group_name_H-M   'P 1'
#
loop_
_entity.id
_entity.type
_entity.pdbx_description
1 polymer ?
#
loop_
_entity_poly.entity_id
_entity_poly.type
_entity_poly.pdbx_seq_one_letter_code
_entity_poly.pdbx_strand_id
1 'polypeptide(L)'
;MNLLQYFLFSPSRTVFSASGKSTYVHHNDGDLPDVHKKLPSSAGEDRAMLLGFAMMGFSVLMFFLLGTTILKPFMLSTQREESNCTTIHTHIMDDWLDCVFTCGADCRGQGKYPCLQVLVNLTHSGQKALLHYNEEAAQINSECFYTPKCHRDGNDLLNSARDIKEFFDHKNGTPFSCFYSPDSQSEDVVLTKKYDQMVIFHCLFWPSLTLVGGILIIGMVRLTQHLSLLCEKHSLQSEMSVMLQTAKLKKSRH
;
A
#
# COMPACT_ATOMS: atom_id res chain seq x y z
N MET A 1 15.73 6.20 5.53
CA MET A 1 15.36 5.86 6.91
C MET A 1 13.93 6.33 7.15
N ASN A 2 13.01 5.37 7.04
CA ASN A 2 11.67 5.26 7.62
C ASN A 2 10.74 6.50 7.71
N LEU A 3 9.88 6.67 6.70
CA LEU A 3 8.57 7.34 6.86
C LEU A 3 7.62 6.62 7.84
N LEU A 4 7.96 5.38 8.24
CA LEU A 4 7.19 4.54 9.16
C LEU A 4 7.38 4.87 10.65
N GLN A 5 8.32 5.75 11.02
CA GLN A 5 8.59 6.06 12.43
C GLN A 5 7.72 7.21 13.00
N TYR A 6 7.13 8.06 12.16
CA TYR A 6 6.40 9.26 12.61
C TYR A 6 4.99 8.98 13.17
N PHE A 7 4.43 7.79 12.96
CA PHE A 7 3.08 7.46 13.42
C PHE A 7 3.01 6.74 14.78
N LEU A 8 4.16 6.41 15.41
CA LEU A 8 4.17 5.57 16.62
C LEU A 8 4.39 6.29 17.95
N PHE A 9 4.62 7.61 17.99
CA PHE A 9 4.81 8.31 19.27
C PHE A 9 4.11 9.67 19.32
N SER A 10 2.86 9.66 19.79
CA SER A 10 2.28 10.78 20.54
C SER A 10 1.26 10.25 21.56
N PRO A 11 1.44 10.52 22.86
CA PRO A 11 0.52 10.07 23.90
C PRO A 11 -0.64 11.07 24.01
N SER A 12 -1.80 10.72 23.47
CA SER A 12 -3.02 11.49 23.75
C SER A 12 -3.67 10.97 25.03
N ARG A 13 -3.18 11.47 26.18
CA ARG A 13 -4.01 11.55 27.39
C ARG A 13 -4.94 12.75 27.22
N THR A 14 -6.24 12.49 27.12
CA THR A 14 -7.27 13.45 27.55
C THR A 14 -8.44 12.67 28.15
N VAL A 15 -8.53 12.79 29.47
CA VAL A 15 -9.71 12.54 30.29
C VAL A 15 -10.82 13.47 29.80
N PHE A 16 -12.02 12.95 29.54
CA PHE A 16 -13.23 13.75 29.67
C PHE A 16 -14.42 12.91 30.15
N SER A 17 -15.14 13.54 31.08
CA SER A 17 -16.00 12.96 32.10
C SER A 17 -17.28 12.30 31.60
N ALA A 18 -17.70 11.32 32.40
CA ALA A 18 -19.08 10.88 32.50
C ALA A 18 -20.01 12.05 32.84
N SER A 19 -21.12 12.18 32.11
CA SER A 19 -22.30 12.93 32.55
C SER A 19 -23.54 12.26 31.96
N GLY A 20 -24.33 11.65 32.84
CA GLY A 20 -25.52 10.90 32.47
C GLY A 20 -26.70 11.79 32.07
N LYS A 21 -27.72 11.15 31.50
CA LYS A 21 -29.11 11.50 31.81
C LYS A 21 -30.03 10.32 31.47
N SER A 22 -30.56 9.72 32.53
CA SER A 22 -31.76 8.88 32.48
C SER A 22 -32.95 9.79 32.18
N THR A 23 -33.81 9.38 31.25
CA THR A 23 -35.15 9.96 31.11
C THR A 23 -36.11 8.83 30.77
N TYR A 24 -36.84 8.42 31.80
CA TYR A 24 -38.04 7.60 31.69
C TYR A 24 -39.12 8.43 30.99
N VAL A 25 -39.69 7.91 29.90
CA VAL A 25 -40.96 8.39 29.36
C VAL A 25 -41.90 7.19 29.26
N HIS A 26 -42.92 7.22 30.12
CA HIS A 26 -44.08 6.33 30.06
C HIS A 26 -45.06 6.87 29.00
N HIS A 27 -45.45 6.03 28.04
CA HIS A 27 -46.76 6.16 27.36
C HIS A 27 -47.25 4.77 26.94
N ASN A 28 -48.52 4.50 27.29
CA ASN A 28 -49.23 3.25 27.08
C ASN A 28 -49.98 3.24 25.74
N ASP A 29 -50.11 2.01 25.23
CA ASP A 29 -51.18 1.42 24.41
C ASP A 29 -51.46 1.91 22.98
N GLY A 30 -51.50 0.95 22.05
CA GLY A 30 -52.29 1.08 20.81
C GLY A 30 -51.66 0.61 19.50
N ASP A 31 -51.46 -0.70 19.37
CA ASP A 31 -51.61 -1.50 18.13
C ASP A 31 -50.53 -1.52 17.00
N LEU A 32 -50.39 -2.74 16.46
CA LEU A 32 -49.61 -3.28 15.33
C LEU A 32 -48.09 -3.61 15.53
N PRO A 33 -47.69 -4.90 15.51
CA PRO A 33 -46.29 -5.28 15.61
C PRO A 33 -45.61 -5.12 14.24
N ASP A 34 -44.83 -4.06 14.09
CA ASP A 34 -43.85 -3.97 13.01
C ASP A 34 -42.79 -5.06 13.22
N VAL A 35 -42.87 -6.12 12.42
CA VAL A 35 -42.00 -7.30 12.44
C VAL A 35 -40.67 -6.96 11.79
N HIS A 36 -39.96 -6.02 12.41
CA HIS A 36 -38.51 -5.88 12.31
C HIS A 36 -37.95 -5.65 13.71
N LYS A 37 -38.16 -6.63 14.60
CA LYS A 37 -37.34 -6.76 15.82
C LYS A 37 -35.90 -7.03 15.38
N LYS A 38 -35.14 -5.95 15.17
CA LYS A 38 -33.67 -5.99 15.12
C LYS A 38 -33.24 -6.47 16.51
N LEU A 39 -32.82 -7.73 16.60
CA LEU A 39 -32.30 -8.32 17.84
C LEU A 39 -31.25 -7.35 18.42
N PRO A 40 -31.24 -7.06 19.72
CA PRO A 40 -30.22 -6.19 20.30
C PRO A 40 -28.86 -6.79 20.02
N SER A 41 -28.13 -6.16 19.11
CA SER A 41 -26.75 -6.51 18.77
C SER A 41 -25.94 -6.54 20.05
N SER A 42 -25.23 -7.64 20.30
CA SER A 42 -24.37 -7.71 21.48
C SER A 42 -23.28 -6.65 21.38
N ALA A 43 -22.85 -6.07 22.51
CA ALA A 43 -21.78 -5.07 22.51
C ALA A 43 -20.48 -5.59 21.83
N GLY A 44 -20.30 -6.91 21.73
CA GLY A 44 -19.23 -7.53 20.95
C GLY A 44 -19.46 -7.55 19.43
N GLU A 45 -20.71 -7.69 18.98
CA GLU A 45 -21.09 -7.68 17.55
C GLU A 45 -20.95 -6.30 16.94
N ASP A 46 -21.36 -5.24 17.65
CA ASP A 46 -21.20 -3.86 17.18
C ASP A 46 -19.73 -3.46 17.06
N ARG A 47 -18.88 -3.93 17.98
CA ARG A 47 -17.42 -3.75 17.92
C ARG A 47 -16.81 -4.51 16.74
N ALA A 48 -17.28 -5.72 16.46
CA ALA A 48 -16.82 -6.52 15.32
C ALA A 48 -17.26 -5.91 13.98
N MET A 49 -18.49 -5.38 13.89
CA MET A 49 -18.94 -4.63 12.72
C MET A 49 -18.13 -3.36 12.51
N LEU A 50 -17.89 -2.58 13.57
CA LEU A 50 -17.07 -1.37 13.50
C LEU A 50 -15.64 -1.69 13.03
N LEU A 51 -15.04 -2.77 13.54
CA LEU A 51 -13.73 -3.24 13.09
C LEU A 51 -13.74 -3.60 11.60
N GLY A 52 -14.76 -4.33 11.14
CA GLY A 52 -14.95 -4.67 9.72
C GLY A 52 -15.02 -3.44 8.81
N PHE A 53 -15.83 -2.44 9.18
CA PHE A 53 -15.95 -1.20 8.42
C PHE A 53 -14.67 -0.37 8.44
N ALA A 54 -13.98 -0.31 9.59
CA ALA A 54 -12.69 0.37 9.70
C ALA A 54 -11.66 -0.27 8.77
N MET A 55 -11.52 -1.61 8.79
CA MET A 55 -10.59 -2.33 7.91
C MET A 55 -10.91 -2.12 6.44
N MET A 56 -12.20 -2.12 6.06
CA MET A 56 -12.63 -1.82 4.70
C MET A 56 -12.27 -0.40 4.27
N GLY A 57 -12.55 0.60 5.12
CA GLY A 57 -12.23 2.00 4.85
C GLY A 57 -10.72 2.26 4.74
N PHE A 58 -9.91 1.71 5.66
CA PHE A 58 -8.46 1.82 5.59
C PHE A 58 -7.89 1.12 4.36
N SER A 59 -8.43 -0.04 3.97
CA SER A 59 -8.01 -0.73 2.74
C SER A 59 -8.29 0.10 1.49
N VAL A 60 -9.49 0.67 1.36
CA VAL A 60 -9.85 1.53 0.21
C VAL A 60 -8.95 2.77 0.15
N LEU A 61 -8.68 3.41 1.30
CA LEU A 61 -7.77 4.55 1.36
C LEU A 61 -6.35 4.15 0.94
N MET A 62 -5.84 3.01 1.43
CA MET A 62 -4.52 2.50 1.05
C MET A 62 -4.45 2.14 -0.43
N PHE A 63 -5.49 1.53 -0.99
CA PHE A 63 -5.59 1.29 -2.43
C PHE A 63 -5.59 2.58 -3.24
N PHE A 64 -6.22 3.64 -2.75
CA PHE A 64 -6.22 4.92 -3.43
C PHE A 64 -4.84 5.59 -3.36
N LEU A 65 -4.19 5.55 -2.21
CA LEU A 65 -2.83 6.07 -2.03
C LEU A 65 -1.83 5.28 -2.89
N LEU A 66 -1.88 3.95 -2.85
CA LEU A 66 -1.05 3.09 -3.70
C LEU A 66 -1.42 3.25 -5.17
N GLY A 67 -2.70 3.35 -5.48
CA GLY A 67 -3.20 3.58 -6.83
C GLY A 67 -2.64 4.89 -7.38
N THR A 68 -2.66 5.97 -6.62
CA THR A 68 -2.12 7.27 -7.04
C THR A 68 -0.59 7.30 -7.08
N THR A 69 0.11 6.62 -6.16
CA THR A 69 1.58 6.52 -6.17
C THR A 69 2.11 5.55 -7.22
N ILE A 70 1.33 4.54 -7.62
CA ILE A 70 1.66 3.56 -8.67
C ILE A 70 1.18 4.02 -10.04
N LEU A 71 0.02 4.71 -10.18
CA LEU A 71 -0.48 5.18 -11.49
C LEU A 71 0.52 6.11 -12.16
N LYS A 72 1.05 7.08 -11.39
CA LYS A 72 1.95 8.11 -11.93
C LYS A 72 3.19 7.49 -12.60
N PRO A 73 3.92 6.57 -11.96
CA PRO A 73 5.03 5.89 -12.60
C PRO A 73 4.58 4.77 -13.56
N PHE A 74 3.43 4.13 -13.36
CA PHE A 74 2.91 3.13 -14.30
C PHE A 74 2.62 3.77 -15.67
N MET A 75 1.95 4.92 -15.72
CA MET A 75 1.70 5.64 -16.97
C MET A 75 3.00 6.03 -17.68
N LEU A 76 4.01 6.49 -16.94
CA LEU A 76 5.34 6.79 -17.49
C LEU A 76 6.09 5.53 -17.96
N SER A 77 5.85 4.40 -17.32
CA SER A 77 6.53 3.13 -17.61
C SER A 77 5.85 2.28 -18.68
N THR A 78 4.55 2.44 -18.93
CA THR A 78 3.83 1.86 -20.09
C THR A 78 4.20 2.57 -21.38
N GLN A 79 4.57 3.84 -21.29
CA GLN A 79 5.02 4.64 -22.42
C GLN A 79 6.44 4.29 -22.90
N ARG A 80 7.28 3.70 -22.05
CA ARG A 80 8.65 3.39 -22.47
C ARG A 80 8.70 2.17 -23.38
N GLU A 81 9.32 2.34 -24.53
CA GLU A 81 9.55 1.28 -25.50
C GLU A 81 10.93 0.65 -25.29
N GLU A 82 11.01 -0.66 -25.49
CA GLU A 82 12.27 -1.40 -25.48
C GLU A 82 13.04 -1.14 -26.78
N SER A 83 14.32 -0.84 -26.68
CA SER A 83 15.21 -0.63 -27.82
C SER A 83 16.62 -1.16 -27.51
N ASN A 84 17.45 -1.29 -28.55
CA ASN A 84 18.86 -1.60 -28.37
C ASN A 84 19.66 -0.30 -28.25
N CYS A 85 20.47 -0.20 -27.20
CA CYS A 85 21.39 0.89 -26.97
C CYS A 85 22.84 0.41 -27.11
N THR A 86 23.69 1.29 -27.61
CA THR A 86 25.14 1.06 -27.65
C THR A 86 25.82 2.15 -26.82
N THR A 87 26.74 1.76 -25.93
CA THR A 87 27.54 2.74 -25.18
C THR A 87 28.41 3.51 -26.16
N ILE A 88 28.43 4.84 -26.03
CA ILE A 88 29.32 5.73 -26.79
C ILE A 88 30.52 6.11 -25.92
N HIS A 89 30.23 6.64 -24.73
CA HIS A 89 31.23 7.20 -23.85
C HIS A 89 30.80 7.09 -22.39
N THR A 90 31.77 6.82 -21.52
CA THR A 90 31.57 6.86 -20.07
C THR A 90 32.52 7.86 -19.44
N HIS A 91 31.98 8.71 -18.57
CA HIS A 91 32.72 9.80 -17.94
C HIS A 91 32.43 9.85 -16.46
N ILE A 92 33.46 9.88 -15.61
CA ILE A 92 33.29 10.22 -14.20
C ILE A 92 33.55 11.70 -14.08
N MET A 93 32.59 12.47 -13.59
CA MET A 93 32.77 13.91 -13.38
C MET A 93 33.81 14.15 -12.29
N ASP A 94 34.69 15.12 -12.53
CA ASP A 94 35.69 15.57 -11.56
C ASP A 94 35.04 16.28 -10.34
N ASP A 95 33.85 16.84 -10.54
CA ASP A 95 33.07 17.46 -9.47
C ASP A 95 32.29 16.40 -8.68
N TRP A 96 32.71 16.22 -7.43
CA TRP A 96 32.04 15.31 -6.50
C TRP A 96 30.82 15.97 -5.90
N LEU A 97 29.70 15.25 -5.92
CA LEU A 97 28.43 15.72 -5.41
C LEU A 97 28.31 15.48 -3.91
N ASP A 98 27.81 16.48 -3.19
CA ASP A 98 27.56 16.37 -1.76
C ASP A 98 26.37 15.46 -1.47
N CYS A 99 26.49 14.61 -0.45
CA CYS A 99 25.42 13.75 0.02
C CYS A 99 25.36 13.73 1.55
N VAL A 100 24.19 13.38 2.08
CA VAL A 100 23.96 13.28 3.52
C VAL A 100 23.71 11.82 3.88
N PHE A 101 24.45 11.31 4.85
CA PHE A 101 24.22 9.98 5.41
C PHE A 101 23.87 10.06 6.90
N THR A 102 23.14 9.08 7.38
CA THR A 102 22.75 8.98 8.78
C THR A 102 23.66 7.98 9.47
N CYS A 103 24.34 8.40 10.54
CA CYS A 103 25.30 7.57 11.28
C CYS A 103 24.78 7.07 12.64
N GLY A 104 23.49 7.25 12.93
CA GLY A 104 22.88 6.97 14.23
C GLY A 104 21.58 7.75 14.45
N ALA A 105 21.05 7.72 15.68
CA ALA A 105 19.75 8.29 16.02
C ALA A 105 19.64 9.81 15.74
N ASP A 106 20.74 10.57 15.88
CA ASP A 106 20.75 12.03 15.73
C ASP A 106 21.97 12.59 14.98
N CYS A 107 22.70 11.76 14.23
CA CYS A 107 23.86 12.25 13.48
C CYS A 107 23.64 12.20 11.97
N ARG A 108 23.82 13.38 11.36
CA ARG A 108 23.90 13.59 9.92
C ARG A 108 25.35 13.83 9.55
N GLY A 109 25.95 12.85 8.89
CA GLY A 109 27.25 13.00 8.25
C GLY A 109 27.09 13.60 6.86
N GLN A 110 28.06 14.42 6.47
CA GLN A 110 28.24 14.82 5.08
C GLN A 110 29.25 13.89 4.43
N GLY A 111 28.91 13.38 3.26
CA GLY A 111 29.79 12.61 2.40
C GLY A 111 29.79 13.22 1.00
N LYS A 112 30.65 12.68 0.14
CA LYS A 112 30.68 13.04 -1.27
C LYS A 112 30.67 11.78 -2.12
N TYR A 113 30.08 11.86 -3.31
CA TYR A 113 30.06 10.78 -4.27
C TYR A 113 30.40 11.26 -5.68
N PRO A 114 31.08 10.44 -6.49
CA PRO A 114 31.35 10.77 -7.88
C PRO A 114 30.10 10.58 -8.74
N CYS A 115 29.87 11.49 -9.69
CA CYS A 115 28.83 11.33 -10.71
C CYS A 115 29.41 10.57 -11.91
N LEU A 116 28.86 9.40 -12.22
CA LEU A 116 29.18 8.67 -13.44
C LEU A 116 28.14 9.01 -14.52
N GLN A 117 28.57 9.48 -15.67
CA GLN A 117 27.77 9.69 -16.87
C GLN A 117 28.04 8.59 -17.88
N VAL A 118 26.98 8.00 -18.43
CA VAL A 118 27.06 6.97 -19.47
C VAL A 118 26.22 7.44 -20.64
N LEU A 119 26.85 7.84 -21.73
CA LEU A 119 26.15 8.26 -22.95
C LEU A 119 25.97 7.05 -23.86
N VAL A 120 24.74 6.90 -24.36
CA VAL A 120 24.34 5.80 -25.23
C VAL A 120 23.76 6.30 -26.53
N ASN A 121 23.88 5.50 -27.58
CA ASN A 121 23.23 5.71 -28.86
C ASN A 121 22.09 4.70 -29.03
N LEU A 122 20.88 5.17 -29.32
CA LEU A 122 19.76 4.32 -29.66
C LEU A 122 19.94 3.77 -31.07
N THR A 123 19.93 2.44 -31.23
CA THR A 123 20.12 1.80 -32.55
C THR A 123 19.02 2.15 -33.55
N HIS A 124 17.79 2.41 -33.09
CA HIS A 124 16.65 2.71 -33.97
C HIS A 124 16.63 4.15 -34.50
N SER A 125 17.01 5.12 -33.66
CA SER A 125 16.93 6.56 -33.98
C SER A 125 18.30 7.18 -34.31
N GLY A 126 19.40 6.58 -33.84
CA GLY A 126 20.73 7.20 -33.89
C GLY A 126 20.91 8.37 -32.92
N GLN A 127 19.92 8.62 -32.06
CA GLN A 127 19.93 9.69 -31.07
C GLN A 127 20.84 9.32 -29.90
N LYS A 128 21.58 10.31 -29.41
CA LYS A 128 22.41 10.21 -28.21
C LYS A 128 21.60 10.60 -27.00
N ALA A 129 21.71 9.83 -25.94
CA ALA A 129 20.96 10.03 -24.71
C ALA A 129 21.83 9.69 -23.50
N LEU A 130 21.52 10.30 -22.36
CA LEU A 130 22.13 9.92 -21.10
C LEU A 130 21.42 8.65 -20.59
N LEU A 131 22.21 7.64 -20.27
CA LEU A 131 21.72 6.41 -19.66
C LEU A 131 21.60 6.65 -18.16
N HIS A 132 20.47 6.21 -17.61
CA HIS A 132 20.20 6.10 -16.18
C HIS A 132 19.99 4.63 -15.82
N TYR A 133 20.44 4.22 -14.64
CA TYR A 133 20.28 2.87 -14.14
C TYR A 133 18.80 2.52 -13.92
N ASN A 134 18.05 3.44 -13.32
CA ASN A 134 16.63 3.29 -13.01
C ASN A 134 15.90 4.66 -13.08
N GLU A 135 14.57 4.63 -13.04
CA GLU A 135 13.73 5.85 -13.00
C GLU A 135 14.01 6.71 -11.77
N GLU A 136 14.34 6.07 -10.65
CA GLU A 136 14.65 6.74 -9.38
C GLU A 136 15.93 7.59 -9.49
N ALA A 137 16.97 7.10 -10.19
CA ALA A 137 18.19 7.86 -10.42
C ALA A 137 17.92 9.08 -11.30
N ALA A 138 17.15 8.93 -12.38
CA ALA A 138 16.76 10.06 -13.23
C ALA A 138 15.96 11.13 -12.44
N GLN A 139 15.13 10.71 -11.48
CA GLN A 139 14.36 11.63 -10.65
C GLN A 139 15.21 12.32 -9.56
N ILE A 140 16.22 11.65 -9.01
CA ILE A 140 17.10 12.20 -7.97
C ILE A 140 18.15 13.14 -8.57
N ASN A 141 18.75 12.73 -9.69
CA ASN A 141 19.74 13.52 -10.41
C ASN A 141 19.70 13.18 -11.91
N SER A 142 19.21 14.11 -12.71
CA SER A 142 19.08 13.96 -14.16
C SER A 142 20.42 13.99 -14.91
N GLU A 143 21.55 14.25 -14.24
CA GLU A 143 22.87 14.34 -14.87
C GLU A 143 23.76 13.13 -14.60
N CYS A 144 23.31 12.14 -13.82
CA CYS A 144 24.12 10.97 -13.44
C CYS A 144 23.44 9.64 -13.78
N PHE A 145 24.22 8.63 -14.17
CA PHE A 145 23.78 7.26 -14.43
C PHE A 145 23.14 6.62 -13.19
N TYR A 146 23.74 6.80 -12.01
CA TYR A 146 23.19 6.28 -10.76
C TYR A 146 23.56 7.18 -9.58
N THR A 147 22.71 7.19 -8.55
CA THR A 147 23.01 7.86 -7.27
C THR A 147 23.24 6.79 -6.20
N PRO A 148 24.50 6.59 -5.74
CA PRO A 148 24.80 5.60 -4.71
C PRO A 148 24.24 6.01 -3.34
N LYS A 149 24.07 5.03 -2.45
CA LYS A 149 23.79 5.31 -1.03
C LYS A 149 25.03 5.95 -0.40
N CYS A 150 24.87 7.15 0.12
CA CYS A 150 25.94 7.91 0.77
C CYS A 150 26.51 7.13 1.96
N HIS A 151 27.82 6.93 1.99
CA HIS A 151 28.57 6.35 3.10
C HIS A 151 29.73 7.27 3.47
N ARG A 152 30.34 7.03 4.64
CA ARG A 152 31.44 7.84 5.15
C ARG A 152 32.71 7.71 4.31
N ASP A 153 32.97 6.54 3.74
CA ASP A 153 34.13 6.30 2.86
C ASP A 153 33.73 6.52 1.40
N GLY A 154 34.21 7.62 0.81
CA GLY A 154 33.97 7.94 -0.59
C GLY A 154 34.81 7.12 -1.56
N ASN A 155 35.88 6.46 -1.11
CA ASN A 155 36.76 5.68 -1.98
C ASN A 155 36.06 4.41 -2.48
N ASP A 156 35.23 3.79 -1.65
CA ASP A 156 34.42 2.62 -2.06
C ASP A 156 33.42 3.01 -3.16
N LEU A 157 32.83 4.19 -3.06
CA LEU A 157 31.91 4.73 -4.06
C LEU A 157 32.65 5.02 -5.38
N LEU A 158 33.88 5.54 -5.29
CA LEU A 158 34.74 5.79 -6.44
C LEU A 158 35.19 4.50 -7.12
N ASN A 159 35.61 3.50 -6.35
CA ASN A 159 36.00 2.19 -6.89
C ASN A 159 34.81 1.54 -7.60
N SER A 160 33.62 1.58 -6.99
CA SER A 160 32.39 1.09 -7.63
C SER A 160 32.08 1.83 -8.94
N ALA A 161 32.23 3.16 -8.96
CA ALA A 161 32.02 3.95 -10.17
C ALA A 161 33.05 3.63 -11.27
N ARG A 162 34.31 3.39 -10.89
CA ARG A 162 35.38 2.96 -11.79
C ARG A 162 35.11 1.57 -12.37
N ASP A 163 34.70 0.61 -11.55
CA ASP A 163 34.38 -0.74 -12.01
C ASP A 163 33.24 -0.73 -13.03
N ILE A 164 32.20 0.08 -12.78
CA ILE A 164 31.08 0.26 -13.73
C ILE A 164 31.57 0.93 -15.02
N LYS A 165 32.43 1.96 -14.91
CA LYS A 165 33.04 2.61 -16.06
C LYS A 165 33.81 1.61 -16.92
N GLU A 166 34.68 0.80 -16.31
CA GLU A 166 35.47 -0.22 -16.99
C GLU A 166 34.59 -1.27 -17.67
N PHE A 167 33.49 -1.68 -17.03
CA PHE A 167 32.52 -2.60 -17.63
C PHE A 167 31.93 -2.04 -18.93
N PHE A 168 31.48 -0.78 -18.90
CA PHE A 168 30.89 -0.15 -20.07
C PHE A 168 31.91 0.20 -21.16
N ASP A 169 33.15 0.53 -20.77
CA ASP A 169 34.26 0.73 -21.71
C ASP A 169 34.64 -0.58 -22.40
N HIS A 170 34.62 -1.71 -21.69
CA HIS A 170 34.84 -3.03 -22.28
C HIS A 170 33.69 -3.46 -23.20
N LYS A 171 32.46 -3.07 -22.86
CA LYS A 171 31.23 -3.32 -23.64
C LYS A 171 30.98 -2.28 -24.74
N ASN A 172 31.92 -1.35 -24.95
CA ASN A 172 31.77 -0.27 -25.91
C ASN A 172 31.48 -0.82 -27.33
N GLY A 173 30.43 -0.32 -27.96
CA GLY A 173 29.95 -0.79 -29.27
C GLY A 173 29.11 -2.07 -29.26
N THR A 174 28.91 -2.75 -28.11
CA THR A 174 27.98 -3.89 -28.03
C THR A 174 26.55 -3.41 -27.72
N PRO A 175 25.53 -3.87 -28.47
CA PRO A 175 24.15 -3.50 -28.19
C PRO A 175 23.63 -4.23 -26.94
N PHE A 176 22.89 -3.50 -26.09
CA PHE A 176 22.17 -4.03 -24.93
C PHE A 176 20.74 -3.49 -24.90
N SER A 177 19.83 -4.21 -24.24
CA SER A 177 18.44 -3.77 -24.09
C SER A 177 18.34 -2.57 -23.15
N CYS A 178 17.65 -1.53 -23.60
CA CYS A 178 17.41 -0.28 -22.88
C CYS A 178 15.99 0.22 -23.17
N PHE A 179 15.46 1.07 -22.29
CA PHE A 179 14.10 1.58 -22.40
C PHE A 179 14.12 3.09 -22.60
N TYR A 180 13.48 3.58 -23.67
CA TYR A 180 13.39 5.01 -23.98
C TYR A 180 11.93 5.49 -23.95
N SER A 181 11.70 6.77 -23.65
CA SER A 181 10.35 7.36 -23.61
C SER A 181 10.14 8.29 -24.83
N PRO A 182 9.19 8.01 -25.73
CA PRO A 182 9.00 8.80 -26.96
C PRO A 182 8.38 10.20 -26.75
N ASP A 183 7.67 10.46 -25.64
CA ASP A 183 7.05 11.77 -25.35
C ASP A 183 7.89 12.65 -24.40
N SER A 184 9.00 12.14 -23.88
CA SER A 184 9.86 12.91 -22.98
C SER A 184 10.67 13.92 -23.78
N GLN A 185 10.51 15.21 -23.48
CA GLN A 185 11.39 16.26 -23.99
C GLN A 185 12.84 16.13 -23.45
N SER A 186 13.06 15.34 -22.39
CA SER A 186 14.39 14.99 -21.89
C SER A 186 14.86 13.66 -22.48
N GLU A 187 16.10 13.66 -22.98
CA GLU A 187 16.80 12.56 -23.65
C GLU A 187 17.23 11.45 -22.66
N ASP A 188 16.27 10.95 -21.87
CA ASP A 188 16.55 10.06 -20.75
C ASP A 188 16.25 8.61 -21.12
N VAL A 189 17.29 7.77 -21.13
CA VAL A 189 17.18 6.32 -21.38
C VAL A 189 17.42 5.58 -20.08
N VAL A 190 16.59 4.58 -19.78
CA VAL A 190 16.71 3.79 -18.55
C VAL A 190 17.14 2.35 -18.87
N LEU A 191 18.18 1.88 -18.18
CA LEU A 191 18.74 0.53 -18.35
C LEU A 191 17.83 -0.56 -17.75
N THR A 192 17.21 -0.30 -16.60
CA THR A 192 16.42 -1.32 -15.89
C THR A 192 15.11 -0.75 -15.38
N LYS A 193 13.99 -1.38 -15.75
CA LYS A 193 12.67 -1.11 -15.17
C LYS A 193 12.64 -1.62 -13.74
N LYS A 194 13.02 -0.76 -12.79
CA LYS A 194 12.98 -1.04 -11.34
C LYS A 194 11.55 -0.91 -10.78
N TYR A 195 10.55 -1.40 -11.49
CA TYR A 195 9.33 -1.84 -10.84
C TYR A 195 9.52 -3.30 -10.51
N ASP A 196 10.06 -3.55 -9.32
CA ASP A 196 10.17 -4.90 -8.80
C ASP A 196 8.73 -5.45 -8.69
N GLN A 197 8.39 -6.35 -9.61
CA GLN A 197 7.06 -6.94 -9.75
C GLN A 197 6.58 -7.56 -8.43
N MET A 198 7.54 -7.99 -7.61
CA MET A 198 7.31 -8.48 -6.25
C MET A 198 6.79 -7.39 -5.31
N VAL A 199 7.31 -6.16 -5.39
CA VAL A 199 6.85 -5.02 -4.57
C VAL A 199 5.45 -4.61 -4.96
N ILE A 200 5.14 -4.54 -6.27
CA ILE A 200 3.77 -4.27 -6.73
C ILE A 200 2.81 -5.34 -6.22
N PHE A 201 3.20 -6.62 -6.34
CA PHE A 201 2.40 -7.73 -5.84
C PHE A 201 2.10 -7.57 -4.34
N HIS A 202 3.12 -7.33 -3.52
CA HIS A 202 2.92 -7.11 -2.09
C HIS A 202 2.06 -5.87 -1.81
N CYS A 203 2.32 -4.75 -2.48
CA CYS A 203 1.53 -3.53 -2.31
C CYS A 203 0.04 -3.72 -2.61
N LEU A 204 -0.34 -4.56 -3.58
CA LEU A 204 -1.75 -4.83 -3.89
C LEU A 204 -2.34 -5.98 -3.07
N PHE A 205 -1.53 -6.98 -2.76
CA PHE A 205 -1.97 -8.19 -2.06
C PHE A 205 -2.39 -7.90 -0.61
N TRP A 206 -1.61 -7.11 0.13
CA TRP A 206 -1.91 -6.80 1.54
C TRP A 206 -3.22 -6.01 1.71
N PRO A 207 -3.46 -4.90 0.99
CA PRO A 207 -4.76 -4.22 1.01
C PRO A 207 -5.91 -5.12 0.58
N SER A 208 -5.73 -5.96 -0.44
CA SER A 208 -6.76 -6.94 -0.87
C SER A 208 -7.15 -7.88 0.27
N LEU A 209 -6.16 -8.45 0.96
CA LEU A 209 -6.39 -9.38 2.06
C LEU A 209 -7.13 -8.70 3.23
N THR A 210 -6.79 -7.46 3.56
CA THR A 210 -7.50 -6.69 4.60
C THR A 210 -8.94 -6.36 4.20
N LEU A 211 -9.19 -6.09 2.92
CA LEU A 211 -10.54 -5.84 2.40
C LEU A 211 -11.41 -7.09 2.51
N VAL A 212 -10.89 -8.23 2.03
CA VAL A 212 -11.57 -9.53 2.10
C VAL A 212 -11.80 -9.91 3.56
N GLY A 213 -10.80 -9.72 4.43
CA GLY A 213 -10.94 -9.94 5.87
C GLY A 213 -12.06 -9.09 6.51
N GLY A 214 -12.15 -7.80 6.16
CA GLY A 214 -13.22 -6.91 6.61
C GLY A 214 -14.61 -7.37 6.16
N ILE A 215 -14.75 -7.75 4.88
CA ILE A 215 -16.01 -8.27 4.32
C ILE A 215 -16.41 -9.58 5.01
N LEU A 216 -15.46 -10.50 5.20
CA LEU A 216 -15.72 -11.78 5.87
C LEU A 216 -16.16 -11.58 7.32
N ILE A 217 -15.54 -10.66 8.07
CA ILE A 217 -15.94 -10.39 9.45
C ILE A 217 -17.38 -9.85 9.51
N ILE A 218 -17.73 -8.90 8.64
CA ILE A 218 -19.10 -8.39 8.57
C ILE A 218 -20.07 -9.50 8.17
N GLY A 219 -19.72 -10.29 7.15
CA GLY A 219 -20.53 -11.41 6.66
C GLY A 219 -20.77 -12.46 7.75
N MET A 220 -19.74 -12.82 8.50
CA MET A 220 -19.84 -13.79 9.60
C MET A 220 -20.73 -13.27 10.73
N VAL A 221 -20.60 -11.99 11.13
CA VAL A 221 -21.46 -11.40 12.17
C VAL A 221 -22.92 -11.35 11.70
N ARG A 222 -23.18 -11.01 10.43
CA ARG A 222 -24.54 -11.02 9.87
C ARG A 222 -25.13 -12.42 9.80
N LEU A 223 -24.31 -13.41 9.44
CA LEU A 223 -24.71 -14.80 9.39
C LEU A 223 -25.05 -15.33 10.80
N THR A 224 -24.22 -15.04 11.80
CA THR A 224 -24.52 -15.42 13.19
C THR A 224 -25.78 -14.74 13.71
N GLN A 225 -25.99 -13.46 13.44
CA GLN A 225 -27.22 -12.74 13.81
C GLN A 225 -28.47 -13.35 13.14
N HIS A 226 -28.36 -13.71 11.85
CA HIS A 226 -29.45 -14.34 11.11
C HIS A 226 -29.78 -15.74 11.64
N LEU A 227 -28.75 -16.55 11.94
CA LEU A 227 -28.92 -17.87 12.54
C LEU A 227 -29.54 -17.78 13.94
N SER A 228 -29.13 -16.82 14.76
CA SER A 228 -29.71 -16.59 16.09
C SER A 228 -31.20 -16.25 15.99
N LEU A 229 -31.59 -15.37 15.06
CA LEU A 229 -32.99 -15.03 14.80
C LEU A 229 -33.82 -16.23 14.35
N LEU A 230 -33.28 -17.05 13.45
CA LEU A 230 -33.95 -18.29 13.02
C LEU A 230 -34.11 -19.27 14.17
N CYS A 231 -33.07 -19.46 14.98
CA CYS A 231 -33.10 -20.36 16.14
C CYS A 231 -34.16 -19.93 17.15
N GLU A 232 -34.24 -18.63 17.48
CA GLU A 232 -35.25 -18.08 18.38
C GLU A 232 -36.68 -18.21 17.82
N LYS A 233 -36.85 -18.02 16.50
CA LYS A 233 -38.14 -18.24 15.85
C LYS A 233 -38.58 -19.71 15.93
N HIS A 234 -37.67 -20.64 15.70
CA HIS A 234 -37.95 -22.08 15.77
C HIS A 234 -38.21 -22.55 17.22
N SER A 235 -37.50 -22.02 18.21
CA SER A 235 -37.73 -22.35 19.62
C SER A 235 -39.12 -21.88 20.09
N LEU A 236 -39.50 -20.63 19.78
CA LEU A 236 -40.82 -20.09 20.13
C LEU A 236 -41.98 -20.89 19.48
N GLN A 237 -41.80 -21.31 18.23
CA GLN A 237 -42.79 -22.14 17.53
C GLN A 237 -42.90 -23.54 18.16
N SER A 238 -41.77 -24.12 18.61
CA SER A 238 -41.77 -25.40 19.32
C SER A 238 -42.45 -25.32 20.69
N GLU A 239 -42.17 -24.29 21.49
CA GLU A 239 -42.80 -24.08 22.79
C GLU A 239 -44.31 -23.86 22.67
N MET A 240 -44.75 -23.07 21.69
CA MET A 240 -46.18 -22.82 21.43
C MET A 240 -46.92 -24.12 21.03
N SER A 241 -46.28 -25.00 20.26
CA SER A 241 -46.86 -26.30 19.88
C SER A 241 -47.00 -27.26 21.06
N VAL A 242 -46.03 -27.29 21.97
CA VAL A 242 -46.07 -28.08 23.21
C VAL A 242 -47.16 -27.55 24.16
N MET A 243 -47.27 -26.24 24.30
CA MET A 243 -48.33 -25.60 25.11
C MET A 243 -49.73 -25.87 24.56
N LEU A 244 -49.88 -25.90 23.22
CA LEU A 244 -51.15 -26.23 22.59
C LEU A 244 -51.54 -27.71 22.78
N GLN A 245 -50.57 -28.62 22.72
CA GLN A 245 -50.79 -30.05 22.99
C GLN A 245 -51.15 -30.31 24.45
N THR A 246 -50.45 -29.68 25.39
CA THR A 246 -50.74 -29.81 26.83
C THR A 246 -52.11 -29.22 27.20
N ALA A 247 -52.48 -28.08 26.61
CA ALA A 247 -53.81 -27.49 26.78
C ALA A 247 -54.93 -28.40 26.23
N LYS A 248 -54.74 -29.02 25.05
CA LYS A 248 -55.69 -30.00 24.50
C LYS A 248 -55.81 -31.25 25.38
N LEU A 249 -54.69 -31.76 25.90
CA LEU A 249 -54.67 -32.92 26.81
C LEU A 249 -55.34 -32.63 28.15
N LYS A 250 -55.24 -31.40 28.66
CA LYS A 250 -55.90 -30.99 29.91
C LYS A 250 -57.41 -30.79 29.71
N LYS A 251 -57.83 -30.29 28.54
CA LYS A 251 -59.23 -30.13 28.16
C LYS A 251 -59.95 -31.45 27.91
N SER A 252 -59.26 -32.48 27.44
CA SER A 252 -59.82 -33.83 27.24
C SER A 252 -59.97 -34.64 28.53
N ARG A 253 -59.43 -34.14 29.66
CA ARG A 253 -59.41 -34.84 30.95
C ARG A 253 -60.46 -34.31 31.94
N HIS A 254 -61.29 -33.37 31.51
CA HIS A 254 -62.45 -32.81 32.21
C HIS A 254 -63.71 -33.15 31.42
#